data_AF-A0A5D0MFQ2-F1
#
_entry.id   AF-A0A5D0MFQ2-F1
#
_cell.length_a   1.000
_cell.length_b   1.000
_cell.length_c   1.000
_cell.angle_alpha   90.00
_cell.angle_beta   90.00
_cell.angle_gamma   90.00
#
_symmetry.space_group_name_H-M   'P 1'
#
loop_
_entity.id
_entity.type
_entity.pdbx_description
1 polymer ?
#
loop_
_entity_poly.entity_id
_entity_poly.type
_entity_poly.pdbx_seq_one_letter_code
_entity_poly.pdbx_strand_id
1 'polypeptide(L)' 'MGPNKDFTRGNILNQLIKLSLPIMGTSFIQMTYNLTDLFWIGHVGSGAVAAVGTAGFFIWFSNALTFSTAI' A
#
# COMPACT_ATOMS: atom_id res chain seq x y z
N MET A 1 6.49 -9.91 34.48
CA MET A 1 5.45 -9.60 33.47
C MET A 1 5.36 -8.08 33.37
N GLY A 2 5.86 -7.49 32.29
CA GLY A 2 5.89 -6.02 32.14
C GLY A 2 4.46 -5.45 31.97
N PRO A 3 4.21 -4.21 32.41
CA PRO A 3 2.87 -3.63 32.39
C PRO A 3 2.36 -3.48 30.95
N ASN A 4 1.16 -4.00 30.67
CA ASN A 4 0.46 -3.80 29.42
C ASN A 4 0.20 -2.29 29.24
N LYS A 5 0.81 -1.72 28.21
CA LYS A 5 0.70 -0.29 27.91
C LYS A 5 -0.66 -0.05 27.25
N ASP A 6 -1.64 0.34 28.05
CA ASP A 6 -2.98 0.69 27.58
C ASP A 6 -2.91 1.89 26.64
N PHE A 7 -3.10 1.63 25.34
CA PHE A 7 -3.00 2.64 24.30
C PHE A 7 -4.26 3.54 24.19
N THR A 8 -5.29 3.28 24.99
CA THR A 8 -6.58 4.00 25.05
C THR A 8 -6.64 5.09 26.12
N ARG A 9 -5.65 5.18 27.01
CA ARG A 9 -5.59 6.22 28.05
C ARG A 9 -4.35 7.09 27.85
N GLY A 10 -4.55 8.29 27.30
CA GLY A 10 -3.52 9.28 26.96
C GLY A 10 -3.82 10.03 25.67
N ASN A 11 -2.97 10.98 25.26
CA ASN A 11 -3.19 11.83 24.09
C ASN A 11 -3.29 10.99 22.80
N ILE A 12 -4.53 10.70 22.37
CA ILE A 12 -4.90 9.77 21.30
C ILE A 12 -4.09 10.04 20.02
N LEU A 13 -3.91 11.31 19.67
CA LEU A 13 -3.13 11.75 18.50
C LEU A 13 -1.70 11.20 18.48
N ASN A 14 -1.01 11.23 19.61
CA ASN A 14 0.39 10.79 19.67
C ASN A 14 0.48 9.26 19.51
N GLN A 15 -0.51 8.54 20.03
CA GLN A 15 -0.62 7.10 19.89
C GLN A 15 -0.95 6.68 18.44
N LEU A 16 -1.90 7.38 17.84
CA LEU A 16 -2.35 7.17 16.47
C LEU A 16 -1.20 7.38 15.50
N ILE A 17 -0.45 8.48 15.63
CA ILE A 17 0.73 8.75 14.81
C ILE A 17 1.79 7.67 15.02
N LYS A 18 2.06 7.26 16.27
CA LYS A 18 3.09 6.25 16.55
C LYS A 18 2.77 4.86 15.98
N LEU A 19 1.49 4.54 15.85
CA LEU A 19 1.02 3.29 15.25
C LEU A 19 0.84 3.40 13.72
N SER A 20 0.37 4.55 13.23
CA SER A 20 0.13 4.75 11.80
C SER A 20 1.40 5.06 11.03
N LEU A 21 2.40 5.72 11.63
CA LEU A 21 3.67 6.06 10.99
C LEU A 21 4.40 4.85 10.40
N PRO A 22 4.57 3.72 11.10
CA PRO A 22 5.18 2.53 10.50
C PRO A 22 4.32 1.95 9.36
N ILE A 23 2.99 1.92 9.51
CA ILE A 23 2.09 1.42 8.45
C ILE A 23 2.18 2.31 7.20
N MET A 24 2.10 3.63 7.37
CA MET A 24 2.27 4.60 6.28
C MET A 24 3.64 4.48 5.63
N GLY A 25 4.70 4.28 6.41
CA GLY A 25 6.04 4.04 5.89
C GLY A 25 6.13 2.76 5.04
N THR A 26 5.52 1.66 5.50
CA THR A 26 5.48 0.41 4.71
C THR A 26 4.69 0.57 3.42
N SER A 27 3.52 1.22 3.46
CA SER A 27 2.71 1.49 2.27
C SER A 27 3.39 2.47 1.31
N PHE A 28 4.14 3.44 1.84
CA PHE A 28 4.94 4.36 1.03
C PHE A 28 6.01 3.62 0.24
N ILE A 29 6.78 2.74 0.91
CA ILE A 29 7.78 1.89 0.25
C ILE A 29 7.11 0.99 -0.80
N GLN A 30 5.98 0.38 -0.46
CA GLN A 30 5.22 -0.46 -1.41
C GLN A 30 4.77 0.34 -2.65
N MET A 31 4.32 1.58 -2.48
CA MET A 31 3.98 2.44 -3.62
C MET A 31 5.22 2.87 -4.41
N THR A 32 6.33 3.17 -3.73
CA THR A 32 7.61 3.45 -4.40
C THR A 32 8.05 2.26 -5.24
N TYR A 33 7.91 1.02 -4.77
CA TYR A 33 8.20 -0.16 -5.59
C TYR A 33 7.35 -0.24 -6.86
N ASN A 34 6.04 -0.05 -6.74
CA ASN A 34 5.13 -0.01 -7.90
C ASN A 34 5.51 1.13 -8.87
N LEU A 35 5.88 2.30 -8.35
CA LEU A 35 6.31 3.46 -9.14
C LEU A 35 7.69 3.26 -9.78
N THR A 36 8.63 2.61 -9.10
CA THR A 36 9.97 2.31 -9.63
C THR A 36 9.89 1.28 -10.75
N ASP A 37 9.04 0.27 -10.62
CA ASP A 37 8.76 -0.69 -11.70
C ASP A 37 8.19 0.04 -12.94
N LEU A 38 7.21 0.92 -12.72
CA LEU A 38 6.65 1.79 -13.76
C LEU A 38 7.67 2.75 -14.38
N PHE A 39 8.55 3.35 -13.57
CA PHE A 39 9.57 4.27 -14.03
C PHE A 39 10.61 3.58 -14.90
N TRP A 40 11.03 2.37 -14.51
CA TRP A 40 11.97 1.55 -15.27
C TRP A 40 11.36 1.08 -16.59
N ILE A 41 10.13 0.58 -16.56
CA ILE A 41 9.37 0.16 -17.75
C ILE A 41 9.08 1.37 -18.67
N GLY A 42 8.83 2.54 -18.10
CA GLY A 42 8.56 3.75 -18.86
C GLY A 42 9.75 4.35 -19.59
N HIS A 43 10.96 4.12 -19.09
CA HIS A 43 12.16 4.52 -19.80
C HIS A 43 12.42 3.66 -21.05
N VAL A 44 11.90 2.43 -21.09
CA VAL A 44 12.02 1.50 -22.23
C VAL A 44 10.96 1.80 -23.32
N GLY A 45 9.89 2.53 -23.00
CA GLY A 45 8.95 3.05 -24.01
C GLY A 45 7.65 3.59 -23.42
N SER A 46 7.14 4.70 -23.99
CA SER A 46 5.90 5.36 -23.54
C SER A 46 4.66 4.45 -23.59
N GLY A 47 4.63 3.48 -24.51
CA GLY A 47 3.56 2.48 -24.60
C GLY A 47 3.54 1.50 -23.42
N ALA A 48 4.68 1.27 -22.77
CA ALA A 48 4.79 0.29 -21.69
C ALA A 48 4.21 0.84 -20.37
N VAL A 49 4.34 2.14 -20.09
CA VAL A 49 3.64 2.78 -18.94
C VAL A 49 2.12 2.71 -19.10
N ALA A 50 1.62 2.97 -20.31
CA ALA A 50 0.19 2.89 -20.60
C ALA A 50 -0.34 1.44 -20.45
N ALA A 51 0.45 0.44 -20.86
CA ALA A 51 0.13 -0.97 -20.71
C ALA A 51 0.15 -1.44 -19.24
N VAL A 52 1.08 -0.97 -18.41
CA VAL A 52 1.08 -1.31 -16.98
C VAL A 52 -0.08 -0.60 -16.25
N GLY A 53 -0.47 0.60 -16.67
CA GLY A 53 -1.67 1.27 -16.17
C GLY A 53 -2.96 0.48 -16.45
N THR A 54 -3.13 -0.03 -17.67
CA THR A 54 -4.28 -0.88 -18.02
C THR A 54 -4.20 -2.26 -17.36
N ALA A 55 -3.01 -2.88 -17.27
CA ALA A 55 -2.80 -4.12 -16.53
C ALA A 55 -3.12 -3.96 -15.04
N GLY A 56 -2.78 -2.81 -14.45
CA GLY A 56 -3.15 -2.44 -13.09
C GLY A 56 -4.66 -2.52 -12.87
N PHE A 57 -5.47 -1.92 -13.76
CA PHE A 57 -6.93 -2.03 -13.71
C PHE A 57 -7.42 -3.48 -13.68
N PHE A 58 -6.84 -4.36 -14.50
CA PHE A 58 -7.19 -5.78 -14.50
C PHE A 58 -6.79 -6.50 -13.21
N ILE A 59 -5.65 -6.16 -12.60
CA ILE A 59 -5.24 -6.72 -11.32
C ILE A 59 -6.22 -6.34 -10.21
N TRP A 60 -6.66 -5.08 -10.15
CA TRP A 60 -7.66 -4.63 -9.16
C TRP A 60 -9.02 -5.30 -9.40
N PHE A 61 -9.43 -5.45 -10.65
CA PHE A 61 -10.65 -6.18 -11.02
C PHE A 61 -10.58 -7.66 -10.59
N SER A 62 -9.45 -8.33 -10.84
CA SER A 62 -9.23 -9.71 -10.40
C SER A 62 -9.24 -9.84 -8.89
N ASN A 63 -8.59 -8.92 -8.16
CA ASN A 63 -8.61 -8.92 -6.69
C ASN A 63 -10.03 -8.72 -6.16
N ALA A 64 -10.82 -7.82 -6.75
CA ALA A 64 -12.21 -7.60 -6.35
C ALA A 64 -13.06 -8.87 -6.51
N LEU A 65 -12.88 -9.61 -7.61
CA LEU A 65 -13.52 -10.91 -7.81
C LEU A 65 -13.05 -11.92 -6.75
N THR A 66 -11.74 -12.05 -6.52
CA THR A 66 -11.22 -12.99 -5.52
C THR A 66 -11.77 -12.71 -4.11
N PHE A 67 -11.81 -11.45 -3.68
CA PHE A 67 -12.42 -11.07 -2.40
C PHE A 67 -13.93 -11.35 -2.36
N SER A 68 -14.65 -11.12 -3.46
CA SER A 68 -16.09 -11.40 -3.53
C SER A 68 -16.44 -12.88 -3.58
N THR A 69 -15.51 -13.75 -4.00
CA THR A 69 -15.75 -15.20 -4.15
C THR A 69 -15.25 -16.01 -2.95
N ALA A 70 -14.35 -15.44 -2.13
CA ALA A 70 -13.73 -16.10 -0.98
C ALA A 70 -14.32 -15.67 0.39
N ILE A 71 -15.51 -15.05 0.38
CA ILE A 71 -16.39 -14.80 1.54
C ILE A 71 -17.67 -15.61 1.34
#